data_AF-A0A3B9WNC1-F1
#
_entry.id   AF-A0A3B9WNC1-F1
#
_cell.length_a   1.000
_cell.length_b   1.000
_cell.length_c   1.000
_cell.angle_alpha   90.00
_cell.angle_beta   90.00
_cell.angle_gamma   90.00
#
_symmetry.space_group_name_H-M   'P 1'
#
loop_
_entity.id
_entity.type
_entity.pdbx_description
1 polymer ?
#
loop_
_entity_poly.entity_id
_entity_poly.type
_entity_poly.pdbx_seq_one_letter_code
_entity_poly.pdbx_strand_id
1 'polypeptide(L)' 'MARTNIDIDEVACRRVMKRYNLTTMKDAVNFALNQLAVEPMTLKEAIAMGGTGWDGDIPETQKTTKR' A
#
# COMPACT_ATOMS: atom_id res chain seq x y z
N MET A 1 -2.90 -12.84 16.30
CA MET A 1 -1.48 -12.89 15.90
C MET A 1 -0.76 -13.83 16.85
N ALA A 2 -0.01 -14.81 16.33
CA ALA A 2 0.78 -15.73 17.14
C ALA A 2 2.10 -15.08 17.59
N ARG A 3 2.61 -15.48 18.76
CA ARG A 3 3.95 -15.07 19.22
C ARG A 3 4.98 -15.98 18.59
N THR A 4 5.85 -15.40 17.76
CA THR A 4 6.92 -16.13 17.08
C THR A 4 8.25 -15.47 17.44
N ASN A 5 9.27 -16.28 17.74
CA ASN A 5 10.63 -15.80 17.96
C ASN A 5 11.43 -16.03 16.68
N ILE A 6 11.89 -14.96 16.03
CA ILE A 6 12.66 -15.00 14.78
C ILE A 6 13.78 -13.97 14.87
N ASP A 7 14.93 -14.29 14.29
CA ASP A 7 16.02 -13.33 14.13
C ASP A 7 15.73 -12.43 12.93
N ILE A 8 15.90 -11.12 13.11
CA ILE A 8 15.63 -10.11 12.09
C ILE A 8 16.77 -9.08 12.08
N ASP A 9 17.14 -8.62 10.89
CA ASP A 9 18.06 -7.49 10.76
C ASP A 9 17.43 -6.19 11.29
N GLU A 10 17.98 -5.70 12.39
CA GLU A 10 17.54 -4.48 13.06
C GLU A 10 17.68 -3.24 12.18
N VAL A 11 18.68 -3.21 11.29
CA VAL A 11 18.91 -2.09 10.36
C VAL A 11 17.81 -2.06 9.31
N ALA A 12 17.44 -3.22 8.76
CA ALA A 12 16.32 -3.35 7.83
C ALA A 12 15.00 -2.94 8.49
N CYS A 13 14.72 -3.40 9.72
CA CYS A 13 13.55 -2.98 10.49
C CYS A 13 13.49 -1.46 10.68
N ARG A 14 14.59 -0.84 11.13
CA ARG A 14 14.66 0.62 11.32
C ARG A 14 14.43 1.40 10.01
N ARG A 15 14.92 0.89 8.88
CA ARG A 15 14.67 1.51 7.56
C ARG A 15 13.19 1.50 7.20
N VAL A 16 12.50 0.37 7.43
CA VAL A 16 11.05 0.25 7.18
C VAL A 16 10.28 1.17 8.13
N MET A 17 10.63 1.18 9.41
CA MET A 17 10.01 2.06 10.40
C MET A 17 10.13 3.53 10.02
N LYS A 18 11.33 3.98 9.62
CA LYS A 18 11.55 5.37 9.18
C LYS A 18 10.78 5.69 7.89
N ARG A 19 10.72 4.75 6.94
CA ARG A 19 10.06 4.95 5.64
C ARG A 19 8.54 5.08 5.76
N TYR A 20 7.93 4.30 6.65
CA TYR A 20 6.48 4.23 6.82
C TYR A 20 5.99 4.85 8.14
N ASN A 21 6.87 5.57 8.83
CA ASN A 21 6.61 6.26 10.11
C ASN A 21 6.00 5.35 11.19
N LEU A 22 6.54 4.15 11.34
CA LEU A 22 6.06 3.14 12.29
C LEU A 22 6.81 3.23 13.61
N THR A 23 6.09 3.02 14.71
CA THR A 23 6.61 3.21 16.07
C THR A 23 7.20 1.94 16.67
N THR A 24 6.85 0.75 16.16
CA THR A 24 7.35 -0.52 16.68
C THR A 24 7.93 -1.42 15.57
N MET A 25 8.92 -2.26 15.93
CA MET A 25 9.47 -3.27 15.03
C MET A 25 8.40 -4.29 14.61
N LYS A 26 7.48 -4.62 15.52
CA LYS A 26 6.35 -5.50 15.25
C LYS A 26 5.49 -4.94 14.11
N ASP A 27 5.16 -3.65 14.16
CA ASP A 27 4.36 -3.01 13.12
C ASP A 27 5.10 -2.98 11.78
N ALA A 28 6.41 -2.72 11.80
CA ALA A 28 7.24 -2.77 10.60
C ALA A 28 7.25 -4.15 9.94
N VAL A 29 7.37 -5.21 10.72
CA VAL A 29 7.37 -6.60 10.21
C VAL A 29 5.99 -6.95 9.66
N ASN A 30 4.91 -6.68 10.39
CA ASN A 30 3.57 -6.98 9.91
C ASN A 30 3.21 -6.18 8.66
N PHE A 31 3.60 -4.91 8.63
CA PHE A 31 3.42 -4.06 7.45
C PHE A 31 4.14 -4.62 6.24
N ALA A 32 5.42 -5.00 6.38
CA ALA A 32 6.20 -5.58 5.29
C ALA A 32 5.61 -6.91 4.78
N LEU A 33 5.18 -7.78 5.69
CA LEU A 33 4.54 -9.06 5.32
C LEU A 33 3.23 -8.83 4.58
N ASN A 34 2.37 -7.94 5.09
CA ASN A 34 1.10 -7.63 4.43
C ASN A 34 1.31 -6.96 3.07
N GLN A 35 2.27 -6.04 2.96
CA GLN A 35 2.59 -5.35 1.72
C GLN A 35 3.09 -6.31 0.63
N LEU A 36 3.87 -7.33 1.00
CA LEU A 36 4.39 -8.35 0.07
C LEU A 36 3.36 -9.44 -0.23
N ALA A 37 2.48 -9.73 0.73
CA ALA A 37 1.39 -10.69 0.56
C ALA A 37 0.21 -10.12 -0.25
N VAL A 38 0.21 -8.82 -0.59
CA VAL A 38 -0.72 -8.29 -1.57
C VAL A 38 -0.40 -8.95 -2.90
N GLU A 39 -1.23 -9.91 -3.31
CA GLU A 39 -1.30 -10.31 -4.70
C GLU A 39 -1.84 -9.09 -5.47
N PRO A 40 -1.04 -8.46 -6.35
CA PRO A 40 -1.54 -7.35 -7.13
C PRO A 40 -2.70 -7.87 -7.96
N MET A 41 -3.83 -7.17 -7.88
CA MET A 41 -4.98 -7.43 -8.73
C MET A 41 -4.49 -7.53 -10.18
N THR A 42 -4.90 -8.60 -10.87
CA THR A 42 -4.50 -8.79 -12.25
C THR A 42 -5.04 -7.63 -13.09
N LEU A 43 -4.34 -7.30 -14.19
CA LEU A 43 -4.78 -6.23 -15.10
C LEU A 43 -6.25 -6.40 -15.52
N LYS A 44 -6.72 -7.65 -15.68
CA LYS A 44 -8.11 -7.98 -16.02
C LYS A 44 -9.08 -7.63 -14.90
N GLU A 45 -8.75 -7.93 -13.66
CA GLU A 45 -9.56 -7.61 -12.50
C GLU A 45 -9.62 -6.08 -12.25
N ALA A 46 -8.50 -5.37 -12.46
CA ALA A 46 -8.47 -3.90 -12.37
C ALA A 46 -9.30 -3.23 -13.47
N ILE A 47 -9.28 -3.79 -14.69
CA ILE A 47 -10.13 -3.33 -15.80
C ILE A 47 -11.60 -3.68 -15.54
N ALA A 48 -11.92 -4.81 -14.92
CA ALA A 48 -13.28 -5.18 -14.54
C ALA A 48 -13.88 -4.24 -13.48
N MET A 49 -13.03 -3.59 -12.67
CA MET A 49 -13.43 -2.48 -11.78
C MET A 49 -13.59 -1.15 -12.52
N GLY A 50 -13.11 -1.04 -13.75
CA GLY A 50 -13.27 0.13 -14.63
C GLY A 50 -14.73 0.33 -15.01
N GLY A 51 -15.47 1.01 -14.14
CA GLY A 51 -16.91 1.17 -14.25
C GLY A 51 -17.57 1.60 -12.93
N THR A 52 -16.86 1.50 -11.81
CA THR A 52 -17.21 2.23 -10.59
C THR A 52 -16.89 3.70 -10.80
N GLY A 53 -17.79 4.39 -11.52
CA GLY A 53 -17.68 5.83 -11.77
C GLY A 53 -17.41 6.58 -10.47
N TRP A 54 -16.54 7.57 -10.54
CA TRP A 54 -16.37 8.53 -9.46
C TRP A 54 -17.38 9.65 -9.67
N ASP A 55 -18.42 9.72 -8.82
CA ASP A 55 -19.46 10.77 -8.84
C ASP A 55 -18.97 12.13 -8.29
N GLY A 56 -17.66 12.29 -8.10
CA GLY A 56 -17.09 13.57 -7.70
C GLY A 56 -17.11 14.57 -8.84
N ASP A 57 -17.58 15.77 -8.57
CA ASP A 57 -17.48 16.86 -9.54
C ASP A 57 -16.01 17.23 -9.72
N ILE A 58 -15.52 17.15 -10.95
CA ILE A 58 -14.14 17.55 -11.28
C ILE A 58 -14.15 19.09 -11.35
N PRO A 59 -13.41 19.80 -10.48
CA PRO A 59 -13.35 21.24 -10.56
C PRO A 59 -12.82 21.68 -11.93
N GLU A 60 -13.37 22.76 -12.47
CA GLU A 60 -13.10 23.26 -13.82
C GLU A 60 -11.60 23.48 -14.10
N THR A 61 -10.83 23.78 -13.06
CA THR A 61 -9.37 23.97 -13.10
C THR A 61 -8.58 22.70 -13.42
N GLN A 62 -9.20 21.52 -13.30
CA GLN A 62 -8.57 20.22 -13.55
C GLN A 62 -9.12 19.49 -14.78
N LYS A 63 -10.12 20.05 -15.46
CA LYS A 63 -10.62 19.49 -16.72
C LYS A 63 -9.57 19.73 -17.81
N THR A 64 -8.72 18.73 -18.06
CA THR A 64 -7.75 18.80 -19.16
C THR A 64 -8.50 18.88 -20.49
N THR A 65 -8.46 20.05 -21.13
CA THR A 65 -8.95 20.21 -22.50
C THR A 65 -7.96 19.51 -23.42
N LYS A 66 -8.23 18.26 -23.79
CA LYS A 66 -7.56 17.64 -24.94
C LYS A 66 -7.91 18.46 -26.18
N ARG A 67 -6.90 19.16 -26.73
CA ARG A 67 -6.92 19.67 -28.10
C ARG A 67 -6.75 18.54 -29.09
#